data_AF-A0A2V5LFG5-F1
#
_entry.id   AF-A0A2V5LFG5-F1
#
_cell.length_a   1.000
_cell.length_b   1.000
_cell.length_c   1.000
_cell.angle_alpha   90.00
_cell.angle_beta   90.00
_cell.angle_gamma   90.00
#
_symmetry.space_group_name_H-M   'P 1'
#
loop_
_entity.id
_entity.type
_entity.pdbx_description
1 polymer ?
#
loop_
_entity_poly.entity_id
_entity_poly.type
_entity_poly.pdbx_seq_one_letter_code
_entity_poly.pdbx_strand_id
1 'polypeptide(L)'
;SGLQLTGEQTGNMPGPEWMQIHHPQERWSQAQTANVSIGQGYTLVSPLQLAMAYVAIANGGVCYYPRMVDKVLKQDGSPVLDERGNPAAPPPRVRSDLRQEISPDKIELVRRGLWKVVNEDGGTGGRARLKEWVVAGKTGTAQASVRGHKDTTAWFACFAPFEHPKYVVAVMVQGGEHGGSVAGPVADRILERSLALDEGKFDMQVAWLTPAHKPNPFQMIKDVTYHDAGGNLGGEDEENADDSQTATAQMASSDASPDVEPEADTQGKVRRRASAPVARALSAAPPAPRNFFQRLFGVHPRPAPAPAPPPPSRRRGPTR
;
A
#
# COMPACT_ATOMS: atom_id res chain seq x y z
N SER A 1 13.17 -0.05 -7.69
CA SER A 1 14.13 -0.47 -6.63
C SER A 1 15.43 -1.00 -7.22
N GLY A 2 15.43 -1.48 -8.48
CA GLY A 2 16.60 -2.16 -9.06
C GLY A 2 16.67 -3.64 -8.69
N LEU A 3 15.67 -4.14 -7.94
CA LEU A 3 15.38 -5.56 -7.87
C LEU A 3 14.85 -5.98 -9.24
N GLN A 4 15.46 -6.99 -9.86
CA GLN A 4 15.10 -7.45 -11.22
C GLN A 4 13.80 -8.28 -11.21
N LEU A 5 12.72 -7.72 -10.65
CA LEU A 5 11.39 -8.29 -10.68
C LEU A 5 10.68 -7.89 -11.97
N THR A 6 10.01 -8.86 -12.60
CA THR A 6 9.06 -8.56 -13.68
C THR A 6 7.88 -7.78 -13.10
N GLY A 7 7.50 -6.68 -13.78
CA GLY A 7 6.37 -5.85 -13.36
C GLY A 7 6.67 -4.81 -12.27
N GLU A 8 7.94 -4.58 -11.90
CA GLU A 8 8.29 -3.44 -11.06
C GLU A 8 7.94 -2.12 -11.77
N GLN A 9 7.08 -1.31 -11.16
CA GLN A 9 6.80 0.04 -11.62
C GLN A 9 7.89 1.02 -11.16
N THR A 10 8.17 2.01 -12.00
CA THR A 10 9.22 3.02 -11.73
C THR A 10 8.80 4.05 -10.68
N GLY A 11 7.51 4.13 -10.34
CA GLY A 11 6.97 5.24 -9.57
C GLY A 11 7.06 6.57 -10.33
N ASN A 12 6.87 7.68 -9.62
CA ASN A 12 7.00 9.02 -10.13
C ASN A 12 7.50 9.97 -9.04
N MET A 13 8.62 10.65 -9.30
CA MET A 13 9.09 11.78 -8.50
C MET A 13 9.01 13.03 -9.38
N PRO A 14 7.90 13.79 -9.30
CA PRO A 14 7.64 14.87 -10.25
C PRO A 14 8.56 16.06 -9.96
N GLY A 15 8.96 16.74 -11.03
CA GLY A 15 9.73 17.99 -11.01
C GLY A 15 9.39 18.84 -12.24
N PRO A 16 10.06 19.99 -12.40
CA PRO A 16 9.80 20.90 -13.52
C PRO A 16 9.87 20.22 -14.90
N GLU A 17 10.87 19.37 -15.11
CA GLU A 17 11.07 18.65 -16.38
C GLU A 17 9.96 17.63 -16.62
N TRP A 18 9.58 16.87 -15.59
CA TRP A 18 8.47 15.93 -15.66
C TRP A 18 7.16 16.66 -16.00
N MET A 19 6.90 17.80 -15.37
CA MET A 19 5.69 18.58 -15.61
C MET A 19 5.64 19.14 -17.03
N GLN A 20 6.76 19.61 -17.56
CA GLN A 20 6.81 20.12 -18.93
C GLN A 20 6.48 19.03 -19.97
N ILE A 21 6.84 17.77 -19.69
CA ILE A 21 6.55 16.64 -20.58
C ILE A 21 5.10 16.19 -20.45
N HIS A 22 4.59 16.04 -19.23
CA HIS A 22 3.28 15.43 -18.97
C HIS A 22 2.11 16.42 -18.92
N HIS A 23 2.37 17.66 -18.56
CA HIS A 23 1.40 18.74 -18.41
C HIS A 23 1.94 20.05 -19.03
N PRO A 24 2.21 20.09 -20.34
CA PRO A 24 2.88 21.22 -21.01
C PRO A 24 2.13 22.56 -20.94
N GLN A 25 0.84 22.52 -20.59
CA GLN A 25 -0.01 23.71 -20.41
C GLN A 25 0.12 24.32 -19.01
N GLU A 26 0.73 23.59 -18.07
CA GLU A 26 0.91 23.99 -16.69
C GLU A 26 2.38 24.34 -16.41
N ARG A 27 2.60 25.26 -15.47
CA ARG A 27 3.95 25.62 -15.02
C ARG A 27 4.19 25.06 -13.63
N TRP A 28 5.41 24.57 -13.41
CA TRP A 28 5.84 24.14 -12.08
C TRP A 28 5.75 25.31 -11.10
N SER A 29 5.07 25.10 -9.98
CA SER A 29 4.81 26.10 -8.96
C SER A 29 5.45 25.72 -7.62
N GLN A 30 5.63 26.72 -6.75
CA GLN A 30 6.09 26.49 -5.37
C GLN A 30 5.09 25.62 -4.58
N ALA A 31 3.80 25.72 -4.87
CA ALA A 31 2.77 24.87 -4.27
C ALA A 31 2.95 23.39 -4.64
N GLN A 32 3.33 23.10 -5.89
CA GLN A 32 3.64 21.73 -6.31
C GLN A 32 4.93 21.23 -5.64
N THR A 33 5.94 22.08 -5.50
CA THR A 33 7.15 21.74 -4.72
C THR A 33 6.81 21.39 -3.27
N ALA A 34 5.93 22.17 -2.63
CA ALA A 34 5.44 21.90 -1.29
C ALA A 34 4.69 20.56 -1.21
N ASN A 35 3.79 20.26 -2.17
CA ASN A 35 3.10 18.97 -2.22
C ASN A 35 4.06 17.78 -2.35
N VAL A 36 5.09 17.89 -3.20
CA VAL A 36 6.11 16.84 -3.33
C VAL A 36 6.88 16.63 -2.03
N SER A 37 7.20 17.71 -1.30
CA SER A 37 7.95 17.62 -0.05
C SER A 37 7.26 16.80 1.05
N ILE A 38 5.93 16.70 1.00
CA ILE A 38 5.11 15.87 1.90
C ILE A 38 4.65 14.55 1.26
N GLY A 39 5.18 14.21 0.07
CA GLY A 39 4.86 12.97 -0.65
C GLY A 39 3.49 12.95 -1.33
N GLN A 40 2.88 14.11 -1.57
CA GLN A 40 1.56 14.24 -2.21
C GLN A 40 1.68 14.74 -3.67
N GLY A 41 0.53 15.02 -4.30
CA GLY A 41 0.45 15.49 -5.68
C GLY A 41 0.67 14.35 -6.67
N TYR A 42 1.62 14.52 -7.59
CA TYR A 42 1.95 13.48 -8.60
C TYR A 42 2.99 12.47 -8.11
N THR A 43 3.39 12.54 -6.84
CA THR A 43 4.38 11.64 -6.24
C THR A 43 3.80 10.23 -6.13
N LEU A 44 4.47 9.25 -6.72
CA LEU A 44 4.10 7.84 -6.65
C LEU A 44 5.33 7.01 -6.28
N VAL A 45 5.23 6.22 -5.24
CA VAL A 45 6.31 5.32 -4.80
C VAL A 45 5.77 3.93 -4.55
N SER A 46 6.53 2.90 -4.93
CA SER A 46 6.20 1.53 -4.54
C SER A 46 6.63 1.29 -3.09
N PRO A 47 6.00 0.33 -2.37
CA PRO A 47 6.43 -0.04 -1.01
C PRO A 47 7.90 -0.43 -0.94
N LEU A 48 8.41 -1.11 -1.96
CA LEU A 48 9.81 -1.48 -2.05
C LEU A 48 10.72 -0.24 -2.22
N GLN A 49 10.34 0.74 -3.04
CA GLN A 49 11.10 2.00 -3.16
C GLN A 49 11.14 2.76 -1.84
N LEU A 50 10.01 2.83 -1.11
CA LEU A 50 9.95 3.47 0.20
C LEU A 50 10.83 2.74 1.23
N ALA A 51 10.77 1.40 1.27
CA ALA A 51 11.64 0.61 2.13
C ALA A 51 13.13 0.88 1.82
N MET A 52 13.52 0.96 0.55
CA MET A 52 14.91 1.26 0.16
C MET A 52 15.38 2.65 0.60
N ALA A 53 14.48 3.65 0.62
CA ALA A 53 14.80 4.96 1.18
C ALA A 53 15.07 4.87 2.68
N TYR A 54 14.27 4.09 3.42
CA TYR A 54 14.50 3.84 4.84
C TYR A 54 15.76 3.00 5.12
N VAL A 55 16.11 2.06 4.23
CA VAL A 55 17.40 1.34 4.30
C VAL A 55 18.57 2.31 4.22
N ALA A 56 18.51 3.31 3.32
CA ALA A 56 19.57 4.32 3.21
C ALA A 56 19.71 5.11 4.53
N ILE A 57 18.61 5.49 5.17
CA ILE A 57 18.62 6.20 6.46
C ILE A 57 19.14 5.29 7.59
N ALA A 58 18.65 4.05 7.65
CA ALA A 58 19.04 3.05 8.65
C ALA A 58 20.55 2.74 8.58
N ASN A 59 21.12 2.67 7.37
CA ASN A 59 22.54 2.41 7.13
C ASN A 59 23.45 3.64 7.26
N GLY A 60 22.95 4.78 7.75
CA GLY A 60 23.77 6.00 7.87
C GLY A 60 24.13 6.64 6.53
N GLY A 61 23.33 6.42 5.49
CA GLY A 61 23.42 7.09 4.18
C GLY A 61 23.70 6.16 3.00
N VAL A 62 24.15 4.92 3.24
CA VAL A 62 24.49 3.99 2.16
C VAL A 62 23.28 3.14 1.76
N CYS A 63 22.85 3.29 0.51
CA CYS A 63 21.81 2.46 -0.09
C CYS A 63 22.45 1.38 -0.96
N TYR A 64 22.17 0.12 -0.67
CA TYR A 64 22.60 -1.00 -1.51
C TYR A 64 21.52 -1.33 -2.56
N TYR A 65 21.84 -2.16 -3.55
CA TYR A 65 20.79 -2.81 -4.34
C TYR A 65 20.15 -3.94 -3.52
N PRO A 66 18.82 -4.09 -3.54
CA PRO A 66 18.16 -5.21 -2.88
C PRO A 66 18.47 -6.52 -3.63
N ARG A 67 18.49 -7.63 -2.90
CA ARG A 67 18.64 -8.99 -3.45
C ARG A 67 17.66 -9.95 -2.78
N MET A 68 17.14 -10.91 -3.53
CA MET A 68 16.34 -12.03 -3.00
C MET A 68 17.17 -13.29 -2.76
N VAL A 69 18.26 -13.45 -3.50
CA VAL A 69 19.12 -14.64 -3.39
C VAL A 69 20.00 -14.52 -2.15
N ASP A 70 19.78 -15.40 -1.19
CA ASP A 70 20.62 -15.54 0.01
C ASP A 70 21.88 -16.35 -0.29
N LYS A 71 21.72 -17.57 -0.80
CA LYS A 71 22.81 -18.50 -1.17
C LYS A 71 22.45 -19.34 -2.39
N VAL A 72 23.46 -19.76 -3.14
CA VAL A 72 23.32 -20.73 -4.24
C VAL A 72 23.65 -22.12 -3.73
N LEU A 73 22.76 -23.08 -3.97
CA LEU A 73 22.95 -24.49 -3.62
C LEU A 73 23.32 -25.31 -4.85
N LYS A 74 24.15 -26.33 -4.65
CA LYS A 74 24.42 -27.38 -5.63
C LYS A 74 23.24 -28.36 -5.69
N GLN A 75 23.25 -29.25 -6.68
CA GLN A 75 22.22 -30.29 -6.84
C GLN A 75 22.12 -31.24 -5.65
N ASP A 76 23.21 -31.42 -4.89
CA ASP A 76 23.25 -32.23 -3.68
C ASP A 76 22.74 -31.50 -2.41
N GLY A 77 22.31 -30.24 -2.55
CA GLY A 77 21.84 -29.39 -1.45
C GLY A 77 22.96 -28.70 -0.66
N SER A 78 24.24 -28.99 -0.95
CA SER A 78 25.36 -28.28 -0.33
C SER A 78 25.50 -26.87 -0.91
N PRO A 79 25.96 -25.87 -0.13
CA PRO A 79 26.19 -24.53 -0.66
C PRO A 79 27.31 -24.55 -1.70
N VAL A 80 27.12 -23.84 -2.80
CA VAL A 80 28.22 -23.42 -3.66
C VAL A 80 29.11 -22.51 -2.81
N LEU A 81 30.43 -22.68 -2.87
CA LEU A 81 31.37 -21.87 -2.09
C LEU A 81 32.10 -20.88 -3.00
N ASP A 82 32.38 -19.69 -2.47
CA ASP A 82 33.28 -18.72 -3.10
C ASP A 82 34.75 -19.12 -2.92
N GLU A 83 35.67 -18.32 -3.48
CA GLU A 83 37.12 -18.54 -3.38
C GLU A 83 37.64 -18.53 -1.93
N ARG A 84 36.85 -18.04 -0.98
CA ARG A 84 37.16 -17.95 0.45
C ARG A 84 36.47 -19.04 1.27
N GLY A 85 35.74 -19.96 0.64
CA GLY A 85 35.03 -21.04 1.31
C GLY A 85 33.70 -20.64 1.96
N ASN A 86 33.17 -19.44 1.69
CA ASN A 86 31.86 -19.01 2.19
C ASN A 86 30.75 -19.38 1.19
N PRO A 87 29.50 -19.58 1.63
CA PRO A 87 28.37 -19.75 0.73
C PRO A 87 28.32 -18.64 -0.31
N ALA A 88 28.43 -19.02 -1.58
CA ALA A 88 28.45 -18.12 -2.71
C ALA A 88 27.11 -17.40 -2.80
N ALA A 89 27.19 -16.08 -2.70
CA ALA A 89 26.08 -15.17 -2.88
C ALA A 89 26.56 -13.97 -3.69
N PRO A 90 25.69 -13.34 -4.51
CA PRO A 90 26.07 -12.11 -5.21
C PRO A 90 26.55 -11.06 -4.20
N PRO A 91 27.73 -10.42 -4.41
CA PRO A 91 28.27 -9.47 -3.47
C PRO A 91 27.33 -8.26 -3.33
N PRO A 92 27.27 -7.61 -2.14
CA PRO A 92 26.52 -6.38 -1.97
C PRO A 92 27.01 -5.32 -2.96
N ARG A 93 26.07 -4.67 -3.65
CA ARG A 93 26.36 -3.60 -4.61
C ARG A 93 25.81 -2.29 -4.09
N VAL A 94 26.65 -1.27 -3.98
CA VAL A 94 26.20 0.09 -3.60
C VAL A 94 25.38 0.67 -4.76
N ARG A 95 24.19 1.16 -4.44
CA ARG A 95 23.29 1.86 -5.37
C ARG A 95 23.50 3.37 -5.31
N SER A 96 23.60 3.91 -4.11
CA SER A 96 23.86 5.33 -3.86
C SER A 96 24.46 5.52 -2.47
N ASP A 97 25.13 6.64 -2.29
CA ASP A 97 25.73 7.04 -1.00
C ASP A 97 25.38 8.50 -0.71
N LEU A 98 24.39 8.70 0.16
CA LEU A 98 23.90 10.03 0.52
C LEU A 98 24.95 10.85 1.27
N ARG A 99 26.01 10.22 1.80
CA ARG A 99 27.08 10.91 2.53
C ARG A 99 27.91 11.83 1.65
N GLN A 100 27.79 11.70 0.32
CA GLN A 100 28.43 12.59 -0.65
C GLN A 100 27.76 13.98 -0.70
N GLU A 101 26.49 14.07 -0.29
CA GLU A 101 25.68 15.29 -0.38
C GLU A 101 25.14 15.75 0.98
N ILE A 102 25.02 14.83 1.94
CA ILE A 102 24.41 15.04 3.24
C ILE A 102 25.42 14.61 4.32
N SER A 103 25.71 15.50 5.27
CA SER A 103 26.63 15.16 6.36
C SER A 103 26.06 14.05 7.26
N PRO A 104 26.92 13.22 7.88
CA PRO A 104 26.49 12.19 8.83
C PRO A 104 25.58 12.74 9.94
N ASP A 105 25.88 13.93 10.47
CA ASP A 105 25.06 14.57 11.52
C ASP A 105 23.63 14.87 11.06
N LYS A 106 23.44 15.24 9.78
CA LYS A 106 22.11 15.49 9.22
C LYS A 106 21.33 14.19 9.04
N ILE A 107 22.01 13.11 8.65
CA ILE A 107 21.38 11.78 8.55
C ILE A 107 20.97 11.30 9.95
N GLU A 108 21.83 11.50 10.95
CA GLU A 108 21.51 11.18 12.34
C GLU A 108 20.38 12.04 12.90
N LEU A 109 20.30 13.31 12.52
CA LEU A 109 19.16 14.17 12.85
C LEU A 109 17.84 13.59 12.33
N VAL A 110 17.81 13.11 11.07
CA VAL A 110 16.65 12.43 10.49
C VAL A 110 16.32 11.15 11.26
N ARG A 111 17.33 10.32 11.56
CA ARG A 111 17.16 9.09 12.35
C ARG A 111 16.52 9.39 13.71
N ARG A 112 17.00 10.42 14.42
CA ARG A 112 16.42 10.86 15.70
C ARG A 112 15.01 11.40 15.56
N GLY A 113 14.69 12.10 14.47
CA GLY A 113 13.33 12.52 14.16
C GLY A 113 12.38 11.32 14.02
N LEU A 114 12.81 10.28 13.32
CA LEU A 114 12.06 9.02 13.19
C LEU A 114 11.93 8.26 14.52
N TRP A 115 12.95 8.33 15.37
CA TRP A 115 12.88 7.80 16.73
C TRP A 115 11.82 8.54 17.55
N LYS A 116 11.79 9.87 17.50
CA LYS A 116 10.83 10.71 18.23
C LYS A 116 9.38 10.38 17.87
N VAL A 117 9.10 10.17 16.58
CA VAL A 117 7.74 9.80 16.12
C VAL A 117 7.19 8.57 16.84
N VAL A 118 8.02 7.61 17.20
CA VAL A 118 7.60 6.35 17.85
C VAL A 118 7.75 6.41 19.38
N ASN A 119 8.80 7.07 19.86
CA ASN A 119 9.23 6.96 21.27
C ASN A 119 9.00 8.22 22.11
N GLU A 120 8.84 9.39 21.51
CA GLU A 120 8.52 10.63 22.24
C GLU A 120 7.01 10.68 22.52
N ASP A 121 6.62 11.23 23.66
CA ASP A 121 5.21 11.43 23.99
C ASP A 121 4.58 12.43 23.00
N GLY A 122 3.38 12.12 22.51
CA GLY A 122 2.74 12.88 21.42
C GLY A 122 3.26 12.57 20.02
N GLY A 123 4.16 11.60 19.86
CA GLY A 123 4.58 11.10 18.55
C GLY A 123 3.46 10.28 17.87
N THR A 124 3.20 10.57 16.59
CA THR A 124 2.12 9.94 15.79
C THR A 124 2.31 8.43 15.54
N GLY A 125 3.48 7.88 15.87
CA GLY A 125 3.83 6.47 15.66
C GLY A 125 3.88 5.67 16.96
N GLY A 126 3.35 6.19 18.07
CA GLY A 126 3.47 5.57 19.40
C GLY A 126 3.00 4.12 19.48
N ARG A 127 2.01 3.74 18.67
CA ARG A 127 1.49 2.35 18.58
C ARG A 127 2.46 1.35 17.93
N ALA A 128 3.56 1.82 17.34
CA ALA A 128 4.62 0.98 16.80
C ALA A 128 5.83 0.84 17.76
N ARG A 129 5.68 1.29 19.00
CA ARG A 129 6.72 1.21 20.04
C ARG A 129 6.79 -0.20 20.62
N LEU A 130 7.96 -0.83 20.48
CA LEU A 130 8.27 -2.12 21.08
C LEU A 130 8.84 -1.98 22.49
N LYS A 131 8.63 -3.01 23.32
CA LYS A 131 9.13 -3.06 24.69
C LYS A 131 10.61 -3.41 24.78
N GLU A 132 11.07 -4.36 23.97
CA GLU A 132 12.43 -4.91 24.06
C GLU A 132 13.41 -4.25 23.09
N TRP A 133 12.92 -3.66 21.99
CA TRP A 133 13.75 -3.04 20.96
C TRP A 133 13.29 -1.61 20.66
N VAL A 134 14.24 -0.76 20.29
CA VAL A 134 13.95 0.63 19.93
C VAL A 134 13.63 0.70 18.45
N VAL A 135 12.45 1.23 18.11
CA VAL A 135 11.98 1.40 16.72
C VAL A 135 12.09 2.86 16.32
N ALA A 136 12.45 3.13 15.06
CA ALA A 136 12.34 4.45 14.46
C ALA A 136 11.53 4.35 13.16
N GLY A 137 10.57 5.24 12.96
CA GLY A 137 9.69 5.18 11.79
C GLY A 137 8.85 6.42 11.57
N LYS A 138 8.00 6.39 10.55
CA LYS A 138 7.05 7.46 10.25
C LYS A 138 5.75 6.92 9.67
N THR A 139 4.65 7.52 10.13
CA THR A 139 3.31 7.35 9.58
C THR A 139 3.13 8.16 8.30
N GLY A 140 2.30 7.67 7.40
CA GLY A 140 1.78 8.42 6.28
C GLY A 140 0.35 8.02 5.96
N THR A 141 -0.41 8.96 5.40
CA THR A 141 -1.76 8.72 4.90
C THR A 141 -1.82 9.28 3.48
N ALA A 142 -2.02 8.40 2.51
CA ALA A 142 -2.14 8.78 1.11
C ALA A 142 -3.60 8.85 0.71
N GLN A 143 -3.98 9.92 0.03
CA GLN A 143 -5.32 10.05 -0.55
C GLN A 143 -5.42 9.11 -1.74
N ALA A 144 -6.48 8.31 -1.78
CA ALA A 144 -6.75 7.38 -2.87
C ALA A 144 -8.17 7.59 -3.42
N SER A 145 -8.40 7.03 -4.60
CA SER A 145 -9.75 6.90 -5.13
C SER A 145 -9.95 5.54 -5.75
N VAL A 146 -10.98 4.83 -5.29
CA VAL A 146 -11.35 3.51 -5.81
C VAL A 146 -12.73 3.61 -6.43
N ARG A 147 -12.82 3.36 -7.74
CA ARG A 147 -14.08 3.39 -8.51
C ARG A 147 -14.86 4.71 -8.35
N GLY A 148 -14.15 5.83 -8.18
CA GLY A 148 -14.74 7.16 -8.03
C GLY A 148 -15.15 7.53 -6.59
N HIS A 149 -14.95 6.64 -5.61
CA HIS A 149 -15.12 6.95 -4.20
C HIS A 149 -13.79 7.38 -3.58
N LYS A 150 -13.85 8.30 -2.59
CA LYS A 150 -12.69 8.63 -1.76
C LYS A 150 -12.27 7.40 -0.96
N ASP A 151 -10.97 7.16 -0.93
CA ASP A 151 -10.35 6.09 -0.17
C ASP A 151 -9.06 6.62 0.46
N THR A 152 -8.50 5.89 1.41
CA THR A 152 -7.26 6.23 2.08
C THR A 152 -6.34 5.02 2.12
N THR A 153 -5.05 5.27 1.96
CA THR A 153 -4.03 4.25 2.13
C THR A 153 -3.17 4.62 3.32
N ALA A 154 -3.22 3.79 4.35
CA ALA A 154 -2.40 3.92 5.54
C ALA A 154 -0.99 3.36 5.27
N TRP A 155 0.03 4.16 5.61
CA TRP A 155 1.43 3.81 5.45
C TRP A 155 2.16 3.89 6.79
N PHE A 156 3.08 2.96 7.00
CA PHE A 156 4.08 3.07 8.03
C PHE A 156 5.39 2.46 7.53
N ALA A 157 6.48 3.22 7.61
CA ALA A 157 7.82 2.76 7.29
C ALA A 157 8.72 2.94 8.51
N CYS A 158 9.47 1.90 8.85
CA CYS A 158 10.28 1.88 10.07
C CYS A 158 11.50 0.97 9.95
N PHE A 159 12.42 1.12 10.89
CA PHE A 159 13.55 0.23 11.08
C PHE A 159 13.79 -0.02 12.56
N ALA A 160 14.36 -1.20 12.85
CA ALA A 160 14.73 -1.61 14.20
C ALA A 160 15.86 -2.66 14.18
N PRO A 161 16.65 -2.78 15.27
CA PRO A 161 16.76 -1.81 16.38
C PRO A 161 17.30 -0.45 15.94
N PHE A 162 17.11 0.61 16.72
CA PHE A 162 17.53 1.96 16.33
C PHE A 162 19.05 2.08 16.19
N GLU A 163 19.81 1.60 17.18
CA GLU A 163 21.27 1.73 17.25
C GLU A 163 21.99 0.87 16.21
N HIS A 164 21.51 -0.37 16.02
CA HIS A 164 22.06 -1.33 15.08
C HIS A 164 20.95 -1.90 14.19
N PRO A 165 20.47 -1.13 13.20
CA PRO A 165 19.34 -1.54 12.39
C PRO A 165 19.59 -2.86 11.67
N LYS A 166 18.65 -3.79 11.84
CA LYS A 166 18.69 -5.11 11.20
C LYS A 166 17.55 -5.28 10.20
N TYR A 167 16.38 -4.73 10.51
CA TYR A 167 15.19 -4.80 9.67
C TYR A 167 14.69 -3.43 9.28
N VAL A 168 14.19 -3.34 8.05
CA VAL A 168 13.39 -2.23 7.56
C VAL A 168 12.07 -2.81 7.08
N VAL A 169 10.96 -2.23 7.53
CA VAL A 169 9.61 -2.67 7.18
C VAL A 169 8.84 -1.48 6.63
N ALA A 170 8.20 -1.66 5.48
CA ALA A 170 7.23 -0.73 4.92
C ALA A 170 5.89 -1.45 4.77
N VAL A 171 4.89 -0.98 5.51
CA VAL A 171 3.52 -1.48 5.47
C VAL A 171 2.65 -0.47 4.73
N MET A 172 1.87 -0.98 3.79
CA MET A 172 0.84 -0.24 3.06
C MET A 172 -0.47 -0.99 3.20
N VAL A 173 -1.49 -0.32 3.75
CA VAL A 173 -2.84 -0.87 3.89
C VAL A 173 -3.82 0.02 3.15
N GLN A 174 -4.34 -0.48 2.03
CA GLN A 174 -5.41 0.18 1.29
C GLN A 174 -6.72 0.07 2.06
N GLY A 175 -7.53 1.13 2.07
CA GLY A 175 -8.71 1.24 2.92
C GLY A 175 -8.35 1.44 4.39
N GLY A 176 -7.10 1.75 4.73
CA GLY A 176 -6.72 2.11 6.09
C GLY A 176 -6.97 3.58 6.34
N GLU A 177 -7.60 3.92 7.48
CA GLU A 177 -7.87 5.31 7.85
C GLU A 177 -6.54 6.04 8.14
N HIS A 178 -5.77 5.57 9.12
CA HIS A 178 -4.54 6.23 9.57
C HIS A 178 -3.32 5.32 9.60
N GLY A 179 -2.17 5.87 9.21
CA GLY A 179 -0.88 5.17 9.29
C GLY A 179 -0.53 4.69 10.70
N GLY A 180 -0.84 5.49 11.72
CA GLY A 180 -0.52 5.20 13.12
C GLY A 180 -1.38 4.11 13.75
N SER A 181 -2.68 4.08 13.46
CA SER A 181 -3.62 3.12 14.04
C SER A 181 -3.73 1.81 13.26
N VAL A 182 -3.36 1.79 11.98
CA VAL A 182 -3.51 0.63 11.08
C VAL A 182 -2.16 0.04 10.70
N ALA A 183 -1.32 0.80 9.99
CA ALA A 183 -0.06 0.29 9.45
C ALA A 183 1.02 0.13 10.54
N GLY A 184 1.02 1.02 11.55
CA GLY A 184 1.91 0.97 12.71
C GLY A 184 1.84 -0.37 13.47
N PRO A 185 0.66 -0.80 13.97
CA PRO A 185 0.51 -2.07 14.68
C PRO A 185 0.89 -3.30 13.83
N VAL A 186 0.65 -3.26 12.52
CA VAL A 186 1.08 -4.34 11.63
C VAL A 186 2.61 -4.42 11.55
N ALA A 187 3.27 -3.27 11.41
CA ALA A 187 4.73 -3.21 11.37
C ALA A 187 5.37 -3.62 12.71
N ASP A 188 4.77 -3.19 13.83
CA ASP A 188 5.13 -3.60 15.19
C ASP A 188 5.15 -5.12 15.31
N ARG A 189 4.07 -5.78 14.91
CA ARG A 189 3.95 -7.24 15.00
C ARG A 189 4.96 -7.98 14.13
N ILE A 190 5.26 -7.44 12.95
CA ILE A 190 6.30 -8.00 12.06
C ILE A 190 7.67 -7.88 12.74
N LEU A 191 8.04 -6.69 13.20
CA LEU A 191 9.34 -6.43 13.84
C LEU A 191 9.52 -7.24 15.12
N GLU A 192 8.52 -7.26 16.01
CA GLU A 192 8.53 -8.01 17.26
C GLU A 192 8.85 -9.49 17.02
N ARG A 193 8.10 -10.13 16.10
CA ARG A 193 8.27 -11.55 15.81
C ARG A 193 9.58 -11.85 15.09
N SER A 194 10.01 -10.99 14.16
CA SER A 194 11.28 -11.17 13.46
C SER A 194 12.48 -11.06 14.41
N LEU A 195 12.48 -10.07 15.30
CA LEU A 195 13.54 -9.89 16.29
C LEU A 195 13.51 -10.98 17.37
N ALA A 196 12.32 -11.39 17.82
CA ALA A 196 12.19 -12.52 18.75
C ALA A 196 12.65 -13.85 18.13
N LEU A 197 12.43 -14.06 16.83
CA LEU A 197 12.91 -15.24 16.10
C LEU A 197 14.45 -15.26 16.03
N ASP A 198 15.09 -14.11 15.78
CA ASP A 198 16.55 -13.98 15.79
C ASP A 198 17.17 -14.32 17.14
N GLU A 199 16.49 -13.95 18.23
CA GLU A 199 16.93 -14.22 19.60
C GLU A 199 16.53 -15.63 20.08
N GLY A 200 15.87 -16.43 19.24
CA GLY A 200 15.38 -17.77 19.61
C GLY A 200 14.25 -17.76 20.65
N LYS A 201 13.62 -16.60 20.89
CA LYS A 201 12.51 -16.41 21.83
C LYS A 201 11.14 -16.70 21.20
N PHE A 202 11.08 -16.81 19.87
CA PHE A 202 9.86 -17.10 19.13
C PHE A 202 10.09 -18.24 18.14
N ASP A 203 9.28 -19.29 18.25
CA ASP A 203 9.25 -20.37 17.27
C ASP A 203 8.10 -20.12 16.29
N MET A 204 8.45 -19.91 15.02
CA MET A 204 7.47 -19.60 13.98
C MET A 204 6.86 -20.90 13.45
N GLN A 205 5.63 -21.18 13.87
CA GLN A 205 4.84 -22.24 13.26
C GLN A 205 4.24 -21.76 11.94
N VAL A 206 4.75 -22.27 10.82
CA VAL A 206 4.17 -22.03 9.50
C VAL A 206 2.95 -22.92 9.34
N ALA A 207 1.77 -22.33 9.54
CA ALA A 207 0.50 -22.98 9.26
C ALA A 207 -0.13 -22.36 8.02
N TRP A 208 -0.73 -23.19 7.17
CA TRP A 208 -1.58 -22.70 6.10
C TRP A 208 -2.85 -22.10 6.71
N LEU A 209 -3.10 -20.83 6.43
CA LEU A 209 -4.34 -20.16 6.82
C LEU A 209 -5.29 -20.15 5.63
N THR A 210 -6.56 -20.46 5.88
CA THR A 210 -7.59 -20.31 4.87
C THR A 210 -7.72 -18.82 4.51
N PRO A 211 -7.72 -18.45 3.21
CA PRO A 211 -7.90 -17.06 2.80
C PRO A 211 -9.18 -16.48 3.41
N ALA A 212 -9.06 -15.29 4.01
CA ALA A 212 -10.21 -14.59 4.56
C ALA A 212 -11.09 -14.07 3.41
N HIS A 213 -12.25 -14.67 3.22
CA HIS A 213 -13.24 -14.22 2.24
C HIS A 213 -14.21 -13.26 2.93
N LYS A 214 -13.93 -11.95 2.82
CA LYS A 214 -14.91 -10.93 3.21
C LYS A 214 -15.73 -10.50 1.99
N PRO A 215 -17.06 -10.31 2.13
CA PRO A 215 -17.90 -9.79 1.05
C PRO A 215 -17.41 -8.45 0.48
N ASN A 216 -16.74 -7.65 1.31
CA ASN A 216 -16.00 -6.46 0.88
C ASN A 216 -14.59 -6.48 1.51
N PRO A 217 -13.55 -6.91 0.78
CA PRO A 217 -12.18 -6.93 1.29
C PRO A 217 -11.56 -5.54 1.44
N PHE A 218 -12.18 -4.50 0.87
CA PHE A 218 -11.73 -3.11 0.93
C PHE A 218 -12.64 -2.26 1.84
N GLN A 219 -13.27 -2.88 2.83
CA GLN A 219 -13.92 -2.12 3.88
C GLN A 219 -12.88 -1.31 4.65
N MET A 220 -13.22 -0.07 4.99
CA MET A 220 -12.32 0.81 5.72
C MET A 220 -11.93 0.20 7.07
N ILE A 221 -10.62 0.13 7.34
CA ILE A 221 -10.02 -0.35 8.58
C ILE A 221 -9.62 0.88 9.38
N LYS A 222 -10.22 1.05 10.55
CA LYS A 222 -9.98 2.19 11.43
C LYS A 222 -8.76 1.99 12.31
N ASP A 223 -8.63 0.78 12.81
CA ASP A 223 -7.56 0.38 13.70
C ASP A 223 -7.24 -1.11 13.57
N VAL A 224 -6.01 -1.46 13.96
CA VAL A 224 -5.54 -2.83 14.08
C VAL A 224 -5.07 -3.06 15.51
N THR A 225 -5.65 -4.04 16.18
CA THR A 225 -5.27 -4.47 17.53
C THR A 225 -5.01 -5.97 17.56
N TYR A 226 -3.97 -6.39 18.27
CA TYR A 226 -3.67 -7.79 18.52
C TYR A 226 -3.95 -8.11 20.00
N HIS A 227 -4.87 -9.04 20.27
CA HIS A 227 -5.29 -9.38 21.63
C HIS A 227 -4.23 -10.14 22.44
N ASP A 228 -3.23 -10.72 21.77
CA ASP A 228 -2.13 -11.46 22.42
C ASP A 228 -0.91 -10.57 22.74
N ALA A 229 -0.89 -9.33 22.25
CA ALA A 229 0.17 -8.38 22.54
C ALA A 229 -0.14 -7.73 23.90
N GLY A 230 0.68 -8.03 24.91
CA GLY A 230 0.62 -7.37 26.22
C GLY A 230 0.53 -5.86 26.02
N GLY A 231 -0.60 -5.30 26.48
CA GLY A 231 -1.16 -4.09 25.91
C GLY A 231 -0.24 -2.88 25.89
N ASN A 232 -0.29 -2.16 24.77
CA ASN A 232 0.14 -0.78 24.71
C ASN A 232 -1.07 0.07 24.29
N LEU A 233 -1.73 0.64 25.29
CA LEU A 233 -2.72 1.70 25.10
C LEU A 233 -1.93 2.99 24.85
N GLY A 234 -1.88 3.43 23.59
CA GLY A 234 -1.22 4.66 23.20
C GLY A 234 -2.18 5.57 22.41
N GLY A 235 -2.45 6.74 23.01
CA GLY A 235 -2.75 8.05 22.41
C GLY A 235 -3.86 8.13 21.36
N GLU A 236 -4.90 8.91 21.65
CA GLU A 236 -5.80 9.45 20.62
C GLU A 236 -4.98 10.35 19.70
N ASP A 237 -4.76 9.91 18.45
CA ASP A 237 -4.10 10.69 17.41
C ASP A 237 -5.06 11.78 16.90
N GLU A 238 -4.65 13.05 17.02
CA GLU A 238 -5.30 14.23 16.42
C GLU A 238 -5.08 14.29 14.89
N GLU A 239 -5.46 13.24 14.17
CA GLU A 239 -5.60 13.31 12.72
C GLU A 239 -7.02 12.90 12.30
N ASN A 240 -8.07 13.49 12.89
CA ASN A 240 -9.41 13.37 12.30
C ASN A 240 -10.19 14.69 12.27
N ALA A 241 -10.40 15.18 11.05
CA ALA A 241 -11.65 15.81 10.68
C ALA A 241 -12.54 14.73 10.07
N ASP A 242 -13.64 14.45 10.76
CA ASP A 242 -14.77 13.58 10.40
C ASP A 242 -14.76 12.19 11.07
N ASP A 243 -15.85 11.93 11.80
CA ASP A 243 -15.99 10.94 12.85
C ASP A 243 -17.18 10.02 12.51
N SER A 244 -17.06 8.69 12.65
CA SER A 244 -18.18 7.79 12.98
C SER A 244 -17.90 6.28 12.82
N GLN A 245 -17.96 5.58 13.96
CA GLN A 245 -18.41 4.18 14.18
C GLN A 245 -17.43 3.02 13.92
N THR A 246 -17.15 2.27 14.99
CA THR A 246 -16.40 1.01 15.05
C THR A 246 -17.34 -0.20 14.85
N ALA A 247 -16.93 -1.19 14.06
CA ALA A 247 -17.61 -2.48 13.97
C ALA A 247 -16.60 -3.64 14.04
N THR A 248 -16.77 -4.50 15.04
CA THR A 248 -16.03 -5.74 15.27
C THR A 248 -16.49 -6.84 14.30
N ALA A 249 -15.56 -7.60 13.69
CA ALA A 249 -15.91 -8.69 12.79
C ALA A 249 -15.31 -10.03 13.25
N GLN A 250 -16.19 -11.00 13.58
CA GLN A 250 -15.87 -12.42 13.82
C GLN A 250 -15.85 -13.21 12.49
N MET A 251 -15.05 -14.28 12.44
CA MET A 251 -14.86 -15.15 11.26
C MET A 251 -15.60 -16.48 11.35
N ALA A 252 -16.25 -16.89 10.25
CA ALA A 252 -16.54 -18.25 9.77
C ALA A 252 -17.22 -18.11 8.37
N SER A 253 -17.16 -19.00 7.37
CA SER A 253 -16.67 -20.37 7.18
C SER A 253 -16.30 -20.59 5.70
N SER A 254 -15.63 -21.72 5.43
CA SER A 254 -15.00 -22.19 4.20
C SER A 254 -15.93 -22.54 3.03
N ASP A 255 -15.63 -22.01 1.84
CA ASP A 255 -15.57 -22.77 0.56
C ASP A 255 -15.15 -21.84 -0.59
N ALA A 256 -13.87 -21.88 -1.00
CA ALA A 256 -13.41 -21.49 -2.34
C ALA A 256 -11.89 -21.76 -2.52
N SER A 257 -11.53 -22.27 -3.70
CA SER A 257 -10.16 -22.57 -4.12
C SER A 257 -9.39 -21.29 -4.49
N PRO A 258 -8.10 -21.17 -4.13
CA PRO A 258 -7.29 -19.98 -4.40
C PRO A 258 -7.01 -19.78 -5.90
N ASP A 259 -7.03 -18.52 -6.34
CA ASP A 259 -6.53 -18.11 -7.65
C ASP A 259 -5.00 -18.10 -7.64
N VAL A 260 -4.40 -19.26 -7.91
CA VAL A 260 -2.96 -19.40 -8.18
C VAL A 260 -2.76 -19.37 -9.69
N GLU A 261 -2.00 -18.39 -10.19
CA GLU A 261 -1.52 -18.39 -11.57
C GLU A 261 -0.67 -19.66 -11.80
N PRO A 262 -0.93 -20.46 -12.83
CA PRO A 262 -0.19 -21.71 -13.04
C PRO A 262 1.29 -21.42 -13.27
N GLU A 263 2.14 -22.21 -12.62
CA GLU A 263 3.60 -22.13 -12.77
C GLU A 263 4.01 -22.21 -14.25
N ALA A 264 5.06 -21.47 -14.60
CA ALA A 264 5.65 -21.52 -15.93
C ALA A 264 6.21 -22.93 -16.20
N ASP A 265 6.05 -23.43 -17.42
CA ASP A 265 6.63 -24.70 -17.81
C ASP A 265 8.18 -24.67 -17.78
N THR A 266 8.82 -25.82 -17.99
CA THR A 266 10.29 -25.95 -18.02
C THR A 266 10.98 -25.13 -19.12
N GLN A 267 10.22 -24.42 -19.96
CA GLN A 267 10.70 -23.48 -20.98
C GLN A 267 10.32 -22.02 -20.69
N GLY A 268 9.77 -21.72 -19.50
CA GLY A 268 9.42 -20.37 -19.06
C GLY A 268 8.13 -19.82 -19.67
N LYS A 269 7.27 -20.64 -20.27
CA LYS A 269 5.98 -20.21 -20.82
C LYS A 269 4.84 -20.42 -19.83
N VAL A 270 4.08 -19.36 -19.59
CA VAL A 270 2.83 -19.42 -18.80
C VAL A 270 1.66 -19.65 -19.76
N ARG A 271 0.92 -20.75 -19.60
CA ARG A 271 -0.33 -20.97 -20.34
C ARG A 271 -1.40 -20.02 -19.81
N ARG A 272 -1.72 -18.95 -20.56
CA ARG A 272 -2.92 -18.15 -20.29
C ARG A 272 -4.15 -19.04 -20.43
N ARG A 273 -4.94 -19.15 -19.36
CA ARG A 273 -6.25 -19.79 -19.40
C ARG A 273 -7.14 -18.98 -20.36
N ALA A 274 -7.76 -19.65 -21.33
CA ALA A 274 -8.75 -19.01 -22.19
C ALA A 274 -9.89 -18.50 -21.29
N SER A 275 -10.14 -17.19 -21.32
CA SER A 275 -11.27 -16.58 -20.63
C SER A 275 -12.56 -17.26 -21.10
N ALA A 276 -13.38 -17.73 -20.16
CA ALA A 276 -14.75 -18.14 -20.46
C ALA A 276 -15.46 -16.98 -21.18
N PRO A 277 -16.31 -17.25 -22.18
CA PRO A 277 -17.02 -16.19 -22.89
C PRO A 277 -17.95 -15.49 -21.92
N VAL A 278 -17.60 -14.26 -21.55
CA VAL A 278 -18.51 -13.36 -20.85
C VAL A 278 -19.66 -13.07 -21.81
N ALA A 279 -20.89 -13.36 -21.39
CA ALA A 279 -22.09 -13.00 -22.13
C ALA A 279 -22.03 -11.49 -22.43
N ARG A 280 -21.90 -11.17 -23.71
CA ARG A 280 -21.84 -9.80 -24.21
C ARG A 280 -23.18 -9.14 -23.91
N ALA A 281 -23.20 -8.14 -23.02
CA ALA A 281 -24.33 -7.23 -22.93
C ALA A 281 -24.54 -6.60 -24.32
N LEU A 282 -25.76 -6.69 -24.83
CA LEU A 282 -26.17 -6.09 -26.11
C LEU A 282 -25.77 -4.61 -26.11
N SER A 283 -24.96 -4.20 -27.08
CA SER A 283 -24.62 -2.79 -27.27
C SER A 283 -25.88 -2.02 -27.65
N ALA A 284 -26.24 -0.99 -26.89
CA ALA A 284 -27.17 0.02 -27.36
C ALA A 284 -26.61 0.64 -28.65
N ALA A 285 -27.47 0.83 -29.66
CA ALA A 285 -27.09 1.41 -30.94
C ALA A 285 -26.46 2.81 -30.75
N PRO A 286 -25.41 3.15 -31.50
CA PRO A 286 -24.79 4.47 -31.39
C PRO A 286 -25.80 5.57 -31.81
N PRO A 287 -25.82 6.73 -31.13
CA PRO A 287 -26.68 7.83 -31.53
C PRO A 287 -26.29 8.33 -32.93
N ALA A 288 -27.30 8.58 -33.77
CA ALA A 288 -27.11 9.06 -35.13
C ALA A 288 -26.27 10.35 -35.19
N PRO A 289 -25.44 10.55 -36.23
CA PRO A 289 -24.60 11.74 -36.35
C PRO A 289 -25.45 13.01 -36.47
N ARG A 290 -25.16 14.00 -35.61
CA ARG A 290 -25.80 15.32 -35.63
C ARG A 290 -25.29 16.14 -36.83
N ASN A 291 -26.21 16.64 -37.65
CA ASN A 291 -25.88 17.50 -38.78
C ASN A 291 -25.40 18.90 -38.33
N PHE A 292 -24.63 19.55 -39.20
CA PHE A 292 -23.96 20.85 -38.97
C PHE A 292 -24.86 21.93 -38.31
N PHE A 293 -26.13 22.03 -38.72
CA PHE A 293 -27.08 22.99 -38.16
C PHE A 293 -27.50 22.70 -36.70
N GLN A 294 -27.50 21.44 -36.26
CA GLN A 294 -27.84 21.07 -34.87
C GLN A 294 -26.70 21.35 -33.88
N ARG A 295 -25.47 21.55 -34.37
CA ARG A 295 -24.32 21.95 -33.54
C ARG A 295 -24.23 23.46 -33.32
N LEU A 296 -24.80 24.27 -34.22
CA LEU A 296 -24.65 25.73 -34.18
C LEU A 296 -25.72 26.45 -33.34
N PHE A 297 -26.95 25.92 -33.23
CA PHE A 297 -28.08 26.66 -32.63
C PHE A 297 -28.71 26.03 -31.38
N GLY A 298 -28.20 24.89 -30.89
CA GLY A 298 -28.73 24.22 -29.70
C GLY A 298 -30.15 23.66 -29.90
N VAL A 299 -30.51 22.64 -29.11
CA VAL A 299 -31.85 22.04 -29.12
C VAL A 299 -32.58 22.52 -27.87
N HIS A 300 -33.65 23.30 -28.03
CA HIS A 300 -34.56 23.58 -26.91
C HIS A 300 -35.46 22.36 -26.67
N PRO A 301 -35.51 21.80 -25.44
CA PRO A 301 -36.44 20.73 -25.13
C PRO A 301 -37.88 21.26 -25.14
N ARG A 302 -38.79 20.54 -25.79
CA ARG A 302 -40.24 20.77 -25.64
C ARG A 302 -40.66 20.41 -24.21
N PRO A 303 -41.56 21.17 -23.57
CA PRO A 303 -42.09 20.81 -22.27
C PRO A 303 -42.94 19.53 -22.35
N ALA A 304 -42.84 18.71 -21.31
CA ALA A 304 -43.53 17.41 -21.21
C ALA A 304 -45.06 17.59 -21.12
N PRO A 305 -45.85 16.67 -21.71
CA PRO A 305 -47.31 16.69 -21.58
C PRO A 305 -47.75 16.29 -20.16
N ALA A 306 -48.89 16.85 -19.72
CA ALA A 306 -49.45 16.65 -18.38
C ALA A 306 -49.84 15.18 -18.10
N PRO A 307 -49.76 14.72 -16.84
CA PRO A 307 -50.08 13.34 -16.47
C PRO A 307 -51.58 13.03 -16.57
N ALA A 308 -51.89 11.81 -17.02
CA ALA A 308 -53.26 11.31 -17.19
C ALA A 308 -53.96 11.04 -15.83
N PRO A 309 -55.29 11.22 -15.73
CA PRO A 309 -56.03 11.02 -14.49
C PRO A 309 -56.15 9.52 -14.11
N PRO A 310 -56.24 9.20 -12.81
CA PRO A 310 -56.32 7.82 -12.33
C PRO A 310 -57.68 7.17 -12.64
N PRO A 311 -57.73 5.83 -12.81
CA PRO A 311 -58.95 5.11 -13.18
C PRO A 311 -59.97 5.05 -12.02
N PRO A 312 -61.28 4.96 -12.32
CA PRO A 312 -62.33 5.00 -11.32
C PRO A 312 -62.38 3.73 -10.46
N SER A 313 -62.49 3.93 -9.15
CA SER A 313 -62.66 2.88 -8.14
C SER A 313 -64.03 2.19 -8.29
N ARG A 314 -64.06 0.90 -8.67
CA ARG A 314 -65.27 0.08 -8.56
C ARG A 314 -65.51 -0.32 -7.11
N ARG A 315 -66.51 0.30 -6.48
CA ARG A 315 -67.13 -0.20 -5.24
C ARG A 315 -67.82 -1.54 -5.50
N ARG A 316 -67.50 -2.54 -4.67
CA ARG A 316 -68.31 -3.77 -4.53
C ARG A 316 -69.62 -3.43 -3.82
N GLY A 317 -70.73 -3.88 -4.38
CA GLY A 317 -72.05 -4.01 -3.73
C GLY A 317 -72.48 -5.49 -3.71
N PRO A 318 -73.41 -5.88 -2.82
CA PRO A 318 -73.35 -7.15 -2.11
C PRO A 318 -74.03 -8.34 -2.82
N THR A 319 -73.62 -9.52 -2.34
CA THR A 319 -74.11 -10.88 -2.54
C THR A 319 -75.64 -11.06 -2.57
N ARG A 320 -76.09 -11.95 -3.45
CA ARG A 320 -77.00 -13.08 -3.14
C ARG A 320 -76.67 -14.25 -4.05
#